data_AF-A0A8W8M0P2-F1
#
_entry.id   AF-A0A8W8M0P2-F1
#
_cell.length_a   1.000
_cell.length_b   1.000
_cell.length_c   1.000
_cell.angle_alpha   90.00
_cell.angle_beta   90.00
_cell.angle_gamma   90.00
#
_symmetry.space_group_name_H-M   'P 1'
#
loop_
_entity.id
_entity.type
_entity.pdbx_description
1 polymer ?
#
loop_
_entity_poly.entity_id
_entity_poly.type
_entity_poly.pdbx_seq_one_letter_code
_entity_poly.pdbx_strand_id
1 'polypeptide(L)'
;MDTKRMSAPASLWLMSVVCFVLSQSRSTCPENQVLHSNGRCCQYVRCHPQHYVRICNTEGGVDVCVPCGPNAYLDDPTDSYFAFDCLEKNCGEANAQFAHFLTGSEQTQVQDLRV
;
A
#
# COMPACT_ATOMS: atom_id res chain seq x y z
N MET A 1 -40.67 -53.89 -3.87
CA MET A 1 -40.02 -52.61 -4.22
C MET A 1 -38.56 -52.75 -3.84
N ASP A 2 -37.74 -53.23 -4.78
CA ASP A 2 -36.32 -53.49 -4.58
C ASP A 2 -35.52 -52.19 -4.62
N THR A 3 -35.00 -51.78 -3.47
CA THR A 3 -34.09 -50.64 -3.36
C THR A 3 -32.69 -51.10 -3.77
N LYS A 4 -32.40 -51.01 -5.08
CA LYS A 4 -31.08 -51.31 -5.64
C LYS A 4 -30.08 -50.29 -5.09
N ARG A 5 -29.24 -50.71 -4.14
CA ARG A 5 -28.15 -49.92 -3.58
C ARG A 5 -27.16 -49.58 -4.70
N MET A 6 -27.29 -48.38 -5.27
CA MET A 6 -26.34 -47.85 -6.24
C MET A 6 -25.07 -47.44 -5.48
N SER A 7 -24.07 -48.32 -5.42
CA SER A 7 -22.73 -47.95 -4.99
C SER A 7 -22.08 -47.14 -6.12
N ALA A 8 -21.84 -45.85 -5.88
CA ALA A 8 -21.12 -45.00 -6.81
C ALA A 8 -19.72 -45.60 -7.12
N PRO A 9 -19.28 -45.62 -8.39
CA PRO A 9 -17.97 -46.14 -8.76
C PRO A 9 -16.86 -45.35 -8.07
N ALA A 10 -15.87 -46.06 -7.52
CA ALA A 10 -14.74 -45.49 -6.77
C ALA A 10 -13.97 -44.38 -7.52
N SER A 11 -14.08 -44.33 -8.85
CA SER A 11 -13.45 -43.31 -9.71
C SER A 11 -14.03 -41.90 -9.50
N LEU A 12 -15.31 -41.76 -9.16
CA LEU A 12 -15.94 -40.46 -8.89
C LEU A 12 -15.42 -39.85 -7.59
N TRP A 13 -15.11 -40.70 -6.60
CA TRP A 13 -14.55 -40.27 -5.31
C TRP A 13 -13.13 -39.74 -5.46
N LEU A 14 -12.29 -40.42 -6.25
CA LEU A 14 -10.91 -39.99 -6.52
C LEU A 14 -10.86 -38.62 -7.22
N MET A 15 -11.74 -38.38 -8.19
CA MET A 15 -11.82 -37.08 -8.87
C MET A 15 -12.30 -35.96 -7.95
N SER A 16 -13.24 -36.25 -7.04
CA SER A 16 -13.69 -35.29 -6.03
C SER A 16 -12.55 -34.88 -5.08
N VAL A 17 -11.73 -35.84 -4.62
CA VAL A 17 -10.58 -35.56 -3.75
C VAL A 17 -9.53 -34.72 -4.47
N VAL A 18 -9.21 -35.03 -5.72
CA VAL A 18 -8.23 -34.26 -6.51
C VAL A 18 -8.70 -32.83 -6.73
N CYS A 19 -9.97 -32.61 -7.09
CA CYS A 19 -10.52 -31.25 -7.21
C CYS A 19 -10.48 -30.48 -5.88
N PHE A 20 -10.76 -31.14 -4.75
CA PHE A 20 -10.74 -30.52 -3.43
C PHE A 20 -9.32 -30.10 -3.01
N VAL A 21 -8.32 -30.94 -3.31
CA VAL A 21 -6.90 -30.64 -3.06
C VAL A 21 -6.41 -29.52 -3.97
N LEU A 22 -6.79 -29.52 -5.25
CA LEU A 22 -6.42 -28.47 -6.21
C LEU A 22 -7.13 -27.13 -5.93
N SER A 23 -8.28 -27.12 -5.26
CA SER A 23 -8.94 -25.87 -4.85
C SER A 23 -8.30 -25.19 -3.64
N GLN A 24 -7.43 -25.91 -2.90
CA GLN A 24 -6.78 -25.42 -1.68
C GLN A 24 -5.41 -24.76 -1.93
N SER A 25 -4.91 -24.74 -3.17
CA SER A 25 -3.68 -24.03 -3.55
C SER A 25 -3.91 -22.51 -3.68
N ARG A 26 -4.58 -21.91 -2.70
CA ARG A 26 -4.46 -20.47 -2.48
C ARG A 26 -3.07 -20.23 -1.90
N SER A 27 -2.28 -19.41 -2.58
CA SER A 27 -1.04 -18.82 -2.08
C SER A 27 -1.38 -17.98 -0.84
N THR A 28 -1.57 -18.66 0.28
CA THR A 28 -2.05 -18.09 1.52
C THR A 28 -0.80 -17.72 2.29
N CYS A 29 -0.54 -16.42 2.37
CA CYS A 29 0.51 -15.94 3.25
C CYS A 29 0.23 -16.37 4.70
N PRO A 30 1.28 -16.49 5.53
CA PRO A 30 1.10 -16.69 6.96
C PRO A 30 0.16 -15.65 7.59
N GLU A 31 -0.39 -15.96 8.76
CA GLU A 31 -1.28 -15.05 9.47
C GLU A 31 -0.66 -13.66 9.64
N ASN A 32 -1.46 -12.61 9.42
CA ASN A 32 -1.06 -11.20 9.45
C ASN A 32 -0.03 -10.77 8.37
N GLN A 33 0.05 -11.51 7.26
CA GLN A 33 0.88 -11.15 6.11
C GLN A 33 0.06 -11.00 4.82
N VAL A 34 0.55 -10.14 3.93
CA VAL A 34 -0.04 -9.87 2.61
C VAL A 34 0.92 -10.31 1.51
N LEU A 35 0.37 -10.89 0.43
CA LEU A 35 1.14 -11.29 -0.73
C LEU A 35 1.37 -10.09 -1.65
N HIS A 36 2.62 -9.72 -1.87
CA HIS A 36 2.99 -8.63 -2.77
C HIS A 36 3.29 -9.10 -4.19
N SER A 37 3.37 -8.15 -5.12
CA SER A 37 3.66 -8.40 -6.54
C SER A 37 5.03 -9.06 -6.80
N ASN A 38 5.96 -8.93 -5.85
CA ASN A 38 7.26 -9.62 -5.89
C ASN A 38 7.16 -11.10 -5.47
N GLY A 39 5.96 -11.61 -5.22
CA GLY A 39 5.69 -13.01 -4.86
C GLY A 39 6.04 -13.35 -3.41
N ARG A 40 6.27 -12.35 -2.55
CA ARG A 40 6.66 -12.55 -1.15
C ARG A 40 5.53 -12.17 -0.21
N CYS A 41 5.47 -12.87 0.92
CA CYS A 41 4.60 -12.52 2.02
C CYS A 41 5.29 -11.54 2.96
N CYS A 42 4.65 -10.39 3.22
CA CYS A 42 5.19 -9.34 4.08
C CYS A 42 4.20 -8.96 5.18
N GLN A 43 4.71 -8.55 6.34
CA GLN A 43 3.90 -7.92 7.37
C GLN A 43 3.44 -6.54 6.90
N TYR A 44 2.12 -6.34 6.98
CA TYR A 44 1.45 -5.12 6.59
C TYR A 44 1.76 -3.97 7.55
N VAL A 45 1.94 -2.76 6.99
CA VAL A 45 2.07 -1.52 7.75
C VAL A 45 1.08 -0.49 7.22
N ARG A 46 0.58 0.36 8.12
CA ARG A 46 -0.18 1.56 7.76
C ARG A 46 0.68 2.79 8.05
N CYS A 47 1.00 3.54 7.01
CA CYS A 47 1.85 4.71 7.11
C CYS A 47 1.07 5.95 7.53
N HIS A 48 1.75 6.86 8.23
CA HIS A 48 1.24 8.19 8.55
C HIS A 48 1.19 9.06 7.29
N PRO A 49 0.52 10.23 7.33
CA PRO A 49 0.58 11.20 6.24
C PRO A 49 2.02 11.52 5.83
N GLN A 50 2.19 11.94 4.57
CA GLN A 50 3.48 12.24 3.94
C GLN A 50 4.43 11.03 3.80
N HIS A 51 3.90 9.81 3.90
CA HIS A 51 4.67 8.58 3.71
C HIS A 51 3.91 7.56 2.86
N TYR A 52 4.61 6.90 1.95
CA TYR A 52 4.10 5.76 1.18
C TYR A 52 4.75 4.46 1.66
N VAL A 53 4.11 3.33 1.33
CA VAL A 53 4.62 2.00 1.68
C VAL A 53 5.67 1.55 0.68
N ARG A 54 6.84 1.14 1.17
CA ARG A 54 7.81 0.36 0.39
C ARG A 54 7.69 -1.11 0.79
N ILE A 55 7.27 -1.93 -0.16
CA ILE A 55 7.05 -3.37 0.02
C ILE A 55 8.33 -4.08 0.45
N CYS A 56 8.19 -5.08 1.32
CA CYS A 56 9.32 -5.83 1.82
C CYS A 56 9.97 -6.69 0.71
N ASN A 57 11.30 -6.86 0.78
CA ASN A 57 12.09 -7.63 -0.20
C ASN A 57 12.57 -8.99 0.34
N THR A 58 12.06 -9.42 1.50
CA THR A 58 12.45 -10.69 2.13
C THR A 58 11.19 -11.40 2.59
N GLU A 59 11.12 -12.72 2.43
CA GLU A 59 9.96 -13.49 2.90
C GLU A 59 9.75 -13.31 4.41
N GLY A 60 8.53 -12.98 4.82
CA GLY A 60 8.18 -12.68 6.20
C GLY A 60 8.75 -11.35 6.73
N GLY A 61 9.32 -10.51 5.86
CA GLY A 61 9.81 -9.17 6.21
C GLY A 61 8.67 -8.20 6.52
N VAL A 62 9.03 -6.96 6.86
CA VAL A 62 8.06 -5.91 7.21
C VAL A 62 8.05 -4.83 6.14
N ASP A 63 6.86 -4.42 5.72
CA ASP A 63 6.69 -3.25 4.86
C ASP A 63 7.13 -1.98 5.62
N VAL A 64 7.75 -1.04 4.92
CA VAL A 64 8.33 0.15 5.57
C VAL A 64 7.74 1.44 5.02
N CYS A 65 7.53 2.41 5.90
CA CYS A 65 7.07 3.73 5.51
C CYS A 65 8.25 4.57 5.03
N VAL A 66 8.13 5.13 3.82
CA VAL A 66 9.13 5.99 3.19
C VAL A 66 8.52 7.36 2.98
N PRO A 67 9.22 8.45 3.34
CA PRO A 67 8.69 9.80 3.14
C PRO A 67 8.45 10.10 1.66
N CYS A 68 7.40 10.86 1.38
CA CYS A 68 7.13 11.39 0.05
C CYS A 68 8.27 12.32 -0.41
N GLY A 69 8.51 12.32 -1.73
CA GLY A 69 9.44 13.28 -2.34
C GLY A 69 8.88 14.71 -2.35
N PRO A 70 9.70 15.71 -2.68
CA PRO A 70 9.31 17.13 -2.62
C PRO A 70 8.14 17.51 -3.55
N ASN A 71 7.89 16.70 -4.59
CA ASN A 71 6.80 16.90 -5.55
C ASN A 71 5.71 15.83 -5.42
N ALA A 72 5.57 15.19 -4.26
CA ALA A 72 4.57 14.17 -4.03
C ALA A 72 3.90 14.36 -2.66
N TYR A 73 2.63 13.96 -2.54
CA TYR A 73 1.84 14.13 -1.32
C TYR A 73 0.94 12.94 -1.03
N LEU A 74 0.64 12.76 0.26
CA LEU A 74 -0.32 11.81 0.82
C LEU A 74 -0.86 12.42 2.12
N ASP A 75 -2.11 12.87 2.12
CA ASP A 75 -2.67 13.62 3.26
C ASP A 75 -3.25 12.72 4.35
N ASP A 76 -3.64 11.50 3.99
CA ASP A 76 -4.26 10.53 4.89
C ASP A 76 -3.33 9.34 5.19
N PRO A 77 -3.50 8.68 6.35
CA PRO A 77 -2.81 7.43 6.64
C PRO A 77 -3.13 6.34 5.60
N THR A 78 -2.10 5.84 4.92
CA THR A 78 -2.24 4.98 3.74
C THR A 78 -1.44 3.68 3.85
N ASP A 79 -1.84 2.69 3.05
CA ASP A 79 -1.10 1.47 2.74
C ASP A 79 -0.67 1.40 1.26
N SER A 80 -0.82 2.51 0.53
CA SER A 80 -0.45 2.61 -0.87
C SER A 80 1.07 2.54 -1.05
N TYR A 81 1.50 1.84 -2.11
CA TYR A 81 2.90 1.79 -2.55
C TYR A 81 3.31 2.94 -3.48
N PHE A 82 2.39 3.87 -3.74
CA PHE A 82 2.64 5.06 -4.55
C PHE A 82 2.16 6.31 -3.82
N ALA A 83 2.83 7.43 -4.10
CA ALA A 83 2.41 8.76 -3.68
C ALA A 83 1.75 9.50 -4.85
N PHE A 84 0.90 10.49 -4.56
CA PHE A 84 0.29 11.32 -5.59
C PHE A 84 1.23 12.45 -5.97
N ASP A 85 1.30 12.78 -7.27
CA ASP A 85 2.08 13.92 -7.74
C ASP A 85 1.49 15.23 -7.24
N CYS A 86 2.35 16.11 -6.73
CA CYS A 86 2.01 17.49 -6.41
C CYS A 86 1.89 18.26 -7.72
N LEU A 87 0.70 18.23 -8.31
CA LEU A 87 0.38 19.05 -9.47
C LEU A 87 0.01 20.45 -8.99
N GLU A 88 0.67 21.47 -9.51
CA GLU A 88 0.36 22.88 -9.26
C GLU A 88 -1.12 23.20 -9.58
N LYS A 89 -1.74 22.45 -10.50
CA LYS A 89 -3.17 22.54 -10.82
C LYS A 89 -4.11 22.13 -9.67
N ASN A 90 -3.60 21.41 -8.67
CA ASN A 90 -4.34 21.02 -7.46
C ASN A 90 -4.15 22.03 -6.31
N CYS A 91 -3.27 23.02 -6.47
CA CYS A 91 -3.28 24.18 -5.60
C CYS A 91 -4.50 25.02 -5.96
N GLY A 92 -5.56 24.92 -5.14
CA GLY A 92 -6.65 25.89 -5.21
C GLY A 92 -6.11 27.32 -5.10
N GLU A 93 -6.82 28.29 -5.66
CA GLU A 93 -6.41 29.71 -5.75
C GLU A 93 -5.96 30.33 -4.39
N ALA A 94 -6.28 29.70 -3.26
CA ALA A 94 -5.82 30.06 -1.93
C ALA A 94 -4.30 29.90 -1.71
N ASN A 95 -3.60 29.04 -2.46
CA ASN A 95 -2.15 28.81 -2.28
C ASN A 95 -1.27 29.75 -3.13
N ALA A 96 -1.85 30.44 -4.12
CA ALA A 96 -1.13 31.45 -4.90
C ALA A 96 -0.70 32.66 -4.05
N GLN A 97 -1.39 32.92 -2.92
CA GLN A 97 -1.03 33.97 -1.97
C GLN A 97 0.21 33.63 -1.13
N PHE A 98 0.45 32.34 -0.84
CA PHE A 98 1.65 31.91 -0.10
C PHE A 98 2.89 31.79 -1.00
N ALA A 99 2.71 31.44 -2.28
CA ALA A 99 3.80 31.45 -3.26
C ALA A 99 4.35 32.87 -3.50
N HIS A 100 3.48 33.89 -3.46
CA HIS A 100 3.90 35.29 -3.52
C HIS A 100 4.62 35.77 -2.25
N PHE A 101 4.35 35.17 -1.09
CA PHE A 101 5.03 35.47 0.17
C PHE A 101 6.47 34.92 0.19
N LEU A 102 6.69 33.70 -0.30
CA LEU A 102 8.02 33.09 -0.37
C LEU A 102 8.92 33.67 -1.47
N THR A 103 8.34 34.29 -2.50
CA THR A 103 9.09 34.95 -3.58
C THR A 103 9.30 36.44 -3.34
N GLY A 104 8.76 37.00 -2.25
CA GLY A 104 8.60 38.45 -2.12
C GLY A 104 8.59 39.02 -0.71
N SER A 105 9.43 38.57 0.22
CA SER A 105 9.92 39.46 1.30
C SER A 105 11.11 38.86 2.06
N GLU A 106 12.31 39.28 1.71
CA GLU A 106 13.35 39.59 2.70
C GLU A 106 14.33 40.59 2.06
N GLN A 107 13.85 41.82 1.86
CA GLN A 107 14.76 42.96 1.93
C GLN A 107 15.21 43.04 3.38
N THR A 108 16.43 42.59 3.59
CA THR A 108 17.24 42.80 4.78
C THR A 108 17.10 44.25 5.27
N GLN A 109 16.38 44.46 6.36
CA GLN A 109 16.55 45.63 7.20
C GLN A 109 16.97 45.16 8.58
N VAL A 110 18.27 44.84 8.70
CA VAL A 110 18.94 44.74 10.00
C VAL A 110 18.92 46.14 10.60
N GLN A 111 17.94 46.42 11.46
CA GLN A 111 17.94 47.63 12.27
C GLN A 111 19.08 47.55 13.29
N ASP A 112 20.00 48.50 13.12
CA ASP A 112 21.03 49.00 14.02
C ASP A 112 20.56 48.97 15.50
N LEU A 113 20.90 47.91 16.23
CA LEU A 113 20.79 47.89 17.69
C LEU A 113 22.11 48.41 18.26
N ARG A 114 22.19 49.73 18.46
CA ARG A 114 23.33 50.39 19.11
C ARG A 114 23.47 49.93 20.55
N VAL A 115 24.71 49.59 20.91
CA VAL A 115 25.28 49.72 22.26
C VAL A 115 25.87 51.11 22.39
#